data_AF-A0A7J2J645-F1
#
_entry.id   AF-A0A7J2J645-F1
#
_cell.length_a   1.000
_cell.length_b   1.000
_cell.length_c   1.000
_cell.angle_alpha   90.00
_cell.angle_beta   90.00
_cell.angle_gamma   90.00
#
_symmetry.space_group_name_H-M   'P 1'
#
loop_
_entity.id
_entity.type
_entity.pdbx_description
1 polymer ?
#
loop_
_entity_poly.entity_id
_entity_poly.type
_entity_poly.pdbx_seq_one_letter_code
_entity_poly.pdbx_strand_id
1 'polypeptide(L)'
;METLFRELVELCESLEATSKRNAMVLMVSSFLRKLRPEEVEPSVSMILGRAFPKWDQRTLEISWTTIANIIKRLTNIDWKIFIEAFRQTGDIGDATKIVFEKSKVKRQVTLLEKPLTILEVRRIFEAIAQACGAGSRERRERLVETLLGKASPIEAKYLVKIMIREMRTGFHEGLMELAVSKAFNVPENIVQRAVMMRGDVGEVAYMAKTGGKKALLSLGFRIFHPIKPMLAQMAENVEEAIKEHGGKTAFEYKLDGARIQIHKRGEEVRIFSRRLTDVT
;
A
#
# COMPACT_ATOMS: atom_id res chain seq x y z
N MET A 1 -18.11 -4.77 -14.68
CA MET A 1 -16.85 -4.60 -15.43
C MET A 1 -15.76 -4.28 -14.42
N GLU A 2 -14.55 -4.80 -14.59
CA GLU A 2 -13.45 -4.49 -13.67
C GLU A 2 -13.03 -3.02 -13.83
N THR A 3 -12.70 -2.35 -12.73
CA THR A 3 -12.24 -0.95 -12.75
C THR A 3 -10.84 -0.90 -13.39
N LEU A 4 -10.65 0.07 -14.29
CA LEU A 4 -9.37 0.26 -14.95
C LEU A 4 -8.34 0.77 -13.95
N PHE A 5 -7.10 0.28 -14.05
CA PHE A 5 -6.00 0.81 -13.26
C PHE A 5 -5.76 2.30 -13.55
N ARG A 6 -6.06 2.72 -14.78
CA ARG A 6 -6.11 4.13 -15.20
C ARG A 6 -6.92 5.04 -14.24
N GLU A 7 -8.06 4.57 -13.75
CA GLU A 7 -8.91 5.37 -12.85
C GLU A 7 -8.25 5.57 -11.47
N LEU A 8 -7.53 4.55 -10.97
CA LEU A 8 -6.79 4.64 -9.71
C LEU A 8 -5.63 5.64 -9.83
N VAL A 9 -4.90 5.60 -10.93
CA VAL A 9 -3.74 6.49 -11.12
C VAL A 9 -4.16 7.95 -11.35
N GLU A 10 -5.30 8.19 -12.00
CA GLU A 10 -5.87 9.54 -12.12
C GLU A 10 -6.35 10.10 -10.78
N LEU A 11 -6.91 9.24 -9.91
CA LEU A 11 -7.15 9.59 -8.51
C LEU A 11 -5.83 9.98 -7.82
N CYS A 12 -4.75 9.21 -8.00
CA CYS A 12 -3.46 9.53 -7.40
C CYS A 12 -2.86 10.85 -7.91
N GLU A 13 -2.95 11.18 -9.21
CA GLU A 13 -2.52 12.51 -9.71
C GLU A 13 -3.33 13.62 -9.03
N SER A 14 -4.64 13.41 -8.87
CA SER A 14 -5.52 14.39 -8.21
C SER A 14 -5.19 14.57 -6.73
N LEU A 15 -4.71 13.51 -6.07
CA LEU A 15 -4.20 13.58 -4.69
C LEU A 15 -2.88 14.34 -4.61
N GLU A 16 -1.94 14.09 -5.53
CA GLU A 16 -0.67 14.85 -5.60
C GLU A 16 -0.90 16.34 -5.89
N ALA A 17 -1.91 16.67 -6.69
CA ALA A 17 -2.22 18.05 -7.08
C ALA A 17 -2.94 18.87 -6.00
N THR A 18 -3.31 18.29 -4.86
CA THR A 18 -4.04 19.00 -3.80
C THR A 18 -3.35 18.90 -2.45
N SER A 19 -3.47 19.96 -1.65
CA SER A 19 -3.03 19.97 -0.25
C SER A 19 -4.20 19.90 0.75
N LYS A 20 -5.44 19.93 0.24
CA LYS A 20 -6.65 20.00 1.07
C LYS A 20 -7.05 18.61 1.54
N ARG A 21 -6.76 18.28 2.81
CA ARG A 21 -7.09 16.99 3.44
C ARG A 21 -8.54 16.55 3.23
N ASN A 22 -9.51 17.45 3.44
CA ASN A 22 -10.93 17.14 3.25
C ASN A 22 -11.28 16.81 1.79
N ALA A 23 -10.63 17.47 0.82
CA ALA A 23 -10.83 17.15 -0.59
C ALA A 23 -10.27 15.77 -0.93
N MET A 24 -9.08 15.42 -0.41
CA MET A 24 -8.51 14.08 -0.58
C MET A 24 -9.44 12.98 -0.06
N VAL A 25 -9.96 13.14 1.17
CA VAL A 25 -10.89 12.20 1.79
C VAL A 25 -12.17 12.03 0.95
N LEU A 26 -12.69 13.13 0.38
CA LEU A 26 -13.85 13.10 -0.50
C LEU A 26 -13.58 12.34 -1.81
N MET A 27 -12.44 12.59 -2.46
CA MET A 27 -12.08 11.90 -3.69
C MET A 27 -11.90 10.40 -3.47
N VAL A 28 -11.14 10.01 -2.44
CA VAL A 28 -10.89 8.59 -2.13
C VAL A 28 -12.19 7.91 -1.69
N SER A 29 -13.01 8.53 -0.83
CA SER A 29 -14.28 7.92 -0.42
C SER A 29 -15.24 7.71 -1.59
N SER A 30 -15.29 8.66 -2.54
CA SER A 30 -16.11 8.55 -3.75
C SER A 30 -15.61 7.43 -4.67
N PHE A 31 -14.30 7.26 -4.78
CA PHE A 31 -13.69 6.16 -5.52
C PHE A 31 -14.02 4.80 -4.90
N LEU A 32 -13.79 4.63 -3.59
CA LEU A 32 -14.05 3.38 -2.86
C LEU A 32 -15.51 2.91 -2.94
N ARG A 33 -16.47 3.84 -3.01
CA ARG A 33 -17.90 3.50 -3.17
C ARG A 33 -18.20 2.80 -4.50
N LYS A 34 -17.48 3.14 -5.57
CA LYS A 34 -17.71 2.62 -6.93
C LYS A 34 -17.09 1.23 -7.13
N LEU A 35 -16.05 0.90 -6.37
CA LEU A 35 -15.33 -0.37 -6.49
C LEU A 35 -16.19 -1.57 -6.13
N ARG A 36 -15.93 -2.70 -6.80
CA ARG A 36 -16.40 -4.01 -6.35
C ARG A 36 -15.64 -4.43 -5.09
N PRO A 37 -16.23 -5.27 -4.22
CA PRO A 37 -15.57 -5.70 -2.99
C PRO A 37 -14.12 -6.17 -3.19
N GLU A 38 -13.89 -7.06 -4.15
CA GLU A 38 -12.58 -7.63 -4.46
C GLU A 38 -11.53 -6.61 -4.91
N GLU A 39 -11.94 -5.42 -5.36
CA GLU A 39 -11.06 -4.33 -5.78
C GLU A 39 -10.70 -3.38 -4.62
N VAL A 40 -11.44 -3.42 -3.51
CA VAL A 40 -11.28 -2.46 -2.41
C VAL A 40 -9.91 -2.59 -1.75
N GLU A 41 -9.52 -3.78 -1.30
CA GLU A 41 -8.21 -3.95 -0.64
C GLU A 41 -7.05 -3.64 -1.59
N PRO A 42 -6.99 -4.20 -2.82
CA PRO A 42 -5.90 -3.87 -3.74
C PRO A 42 -5.79 -2.37 -4.01
N SER A 43 -6.93 -1.69 -4.19
CA SER A 43 -6.95 -0.25 -4.40
C SER A 43 -6.42 0.53 -3.21
N VAL A 44 -6.86 0.17 -1.99
CA VAL A 44 -6.39 0.82 -0.75
C VAL A 44 -4.89 0.63 -0.57
N SER A 45 -4.38 -0.58 -0.79
CA SER A 45 -2.95 -0.88 -0.74
C SER A 45 -2.16 -0.02 -1.74
N MET A 46 -2.59 0.03 -3.00
CA MET A 46 -1.91 0.76 -4.06
C MET A 46 -1.95 2.29 -3.87
N ILE A 47 -3.09 2.85 -3.42
CA ILE A 47 -3.21 4.28 -3.09
C ILE A 47 -2.23 4.67 -1.96
N LEU A 48 -2.04 3.77 -0.99
CA LEU A 48 -1.06 3.92 0.10
C LEU A 48 0.38 3.56 -0.31
N GLY A 49 0.62 3.27 -1.59
CA GLY A 49 1.96 3.00 -2.13
C GLY A 49 2.49 1.59 -1.86
N ARG A 50 1.60 0.59 -1.79
CA ARG A 50 1.97 -0.79 -1.46
C ARG A 50 1.31 -1.78 -2.42
N ALA A 51 2.04 -2.83 -2.77
CA ALA A 51 1.47 -3.94 -3.56
C ALA A 51 0.52 -4.83 -2.75
N PHE A 52 0.76 -4.93 -1.44
CA PHE A 52 0.06 -5.82 -0.50
C PHE A 52 -0.29 -5.10 0.82
N PRO A 53 -1.24 -5.65 1.60
CA PRO A 53 -1.52 -5.19 2.96
C PRO A 53 -0.28 -5.21 3.85
N LYS A 54 -0.26 -4.38 4.90
CA LYS A 54 0.91 -4.25 5.80
C LYS A 54 1.26 -5.53 6.56
N TRP A 55 0.27 -6.34 6.91
CA TRP A 55 0.47 -7.62 7.59
C TRP A 55 0.91 -8.74 6.64
N ASP A 56 0.81 -8.54 5.33
CA ASP A 56 1.23 -9.51 4.34
C ASP A 56 2.76 -9.54 4.27
N GLN A 57 3.33 -10.73 4.37
CA GLN A 57 4.77 -10.96 4.37
C GLN A 57 5.36 -10.93 2.97
N ARG A 58 4.51 -11.06 1.94
CA ARG A 58 4.95 -11.05 0.56
C ARG A 58 5.58 -9.70 0.23
N THR A 59 6.74 -9.77 -0.38
CA THR A 59 7.37 -8.61 -0.99
C THR A 59 7.69 -8.93 -2.45
N LEU A 60 7.83 -7.90 -3.27
CA LEU A 60 8.18 -8.11 -4.67
C LEU A 60 9.67 -8.53 -4.83
N GLU A 61 10.50 -8.23 -3.83
CA GLU A 61 11.98 -8.27 -3.84
C GLU A 61 12.58 -7.83 -5.18
N ILE A 62 12.13 -6.67 -5.67
CA ILE A 62 12.69 -6.02 -6.84
C ILE A 62 13.44 -4.79 -6.36
N SER A 63 14.73 -4.68 -6.71
CA SER A 63 15.51 -3.48 -6.43
C SER A 63 15.23 -2.39 -7.46
N TRP A 64 15.48 -1.13 -7.08
CA TRP A 64 15.43 -0.01 -8.02
C TRP A 64 16.31 -0.25 -9.25
N THR A 65 17.51 -0.82 -9.08
CA THR A 65 18.43 -1.14 -10.19
C THR A 65 17.78 -2.07 -11.21
N THR A 66 17.02 -3.06 -10.75
CA THR A 66 16.28 -3.97 -11.63
C THR A 66 15.19 -3.23 -12.41
N ILE A 67 14.42 -2.36 -11.75
CA ILE A 67 13.38 -1.54 -12.39
C ILE A 67 14.00 -0.61 -13.43
N ALA A 68 15.08 0.09 -13.07
CA ALA A 68 15.82 0.99 -13.95
C ALA A 68 16.32 0.28 -15.23
N ASN A 69 16.88 -0.93 -15.09
CA ASN A 69 17.30 -1.73 -16.24
C ASN A 69 16.13 -2.11 -17.14
N ILE A 70 14.98 -2.46 -16.57
CA ILE A 70 13.75 -2.78 -17.34
C ILE A 70 13.23 -1.55 -18.08
N ILE A 71 13.16 -0.39 -17.42
CA ILE A 71 12.77 0.89 -18.05
C ILE A 71 13.69 1.19 -19.23
N LYS A 72 15.01 1.03 -19.05
CA LYS A 72 16.00 1.25 -20.12
C LYS A 72 15.77 0.32 -21.32
N ARG A 73 15.51 -0.98 -21.08
CA ARG A 73 15.21 -1.96 -22.14
C ARG A 73 13.92 -1.64 -22.89
N LEU A 74 12.84 -1.31 -22.18
CA LEU A 74 11.52 -1.04 -22.77
C LEU A 74 11.48 0.25 -23.59
N THR A 75 12.16 1.29 -23.10
CA THR A 75 12.10 2.65 -23.69
C THR A 75 13.13 2.84 -24.79
N ASN A 76 14.19 2.04 -24.81
CA ASN A 76 15.34 2.17 -25.73
C ASN A 76 15.92 3.60 -25.78
N ILE A 77 15.82 4.33 -24.66
CA ILE A 77 16.27 5.71 -24.51
C ILE A 77 17.64 5.74 -23.81
N ASP A 78 18.49 6.71 -24.17
CA ASP A 78 19.72 7.00 -23.43
C ASP A 78 19.40 7.32 -21.97
N TRP A 79 20.07 6.62 -21.06
CA TRP A 79 19.89 6.78 -19.62
C TRP A 79 20.15 8.22 -19.12
N LYS A 80 20.94 9.02 -19.87
CA LYS A 80 21.09 10.46 -19.61
C LYS A 80 19.76 11.20 -19.57
N ILE A 81 18.80 10.81 -20.41
CA ILE A 81 17.46 11.43 -20.44
C ILE A 81 16.71 11.13 -19.14
N PHE A 82 16.81 9.90 -18.61
CA PHE A 82 16.21 9.58 -17.32
C PHE A 82 16.85 10.39 -16.19
N ILE A 83 18.19 10.51 -16.18
CA ILE A 83 18.93 11.29 -15.17
C ILE A 83 18.51 12.77 -15.22
N GLU A 84 18.36 13.34 -16.42
CA GLU A 84 17.91 14.71 -16.60
C GLU A 84 16.47 14.90 -16.12
N ALA A 85 15.55 14.00 -16.50
CA ALA A 85 14.17 14.02 -16.04
C ALA A 85 14.08 13.91 -14.50
N PHE A 86 14.90 13.06 -13.90
CA PHE A 86 14.98 12.94 -12.44
C PHE A 86 15.57 14.18 -11.77
N ARG A 87 16.59 14.82 -12.36
CA ARG A 87 17.12 16.10 -11.85
C ARG A 87 16.08 17.23 -11.87
N GLN A 88 15.22 17.25 -12.89
CA GLN A 88 14.17 18.26 -13.03
C GLN A 88 13.00 18.02 -12.06
N THR A 89 12.59 16.76 -11.88
CA THR A 89 11.39 16.40 -11.12
C THR A 89 11.67 16.06 -9.66
N GLY A 90 12.87 15.56 -9.36
CA GLY A 90 13.24 15.00 -8.06
C GLY A 90 12.49 13.72 -7.69
N ASP A 91 11.68 13.15 -8.59
CA ASP A 91 10.81 12.00 -8.35
C ASP A 91 11.00 10.92 -9.42
N ILE A 92 11.17 9.67 -8.98
CA ILE A 92 11.44 8.53 -9.87
C ILE A 92 10.21 8.21 -10.75
N GLY A 93 9.01 8.34 -10.21
CA GLY A 93 7.77 8.08 -10.94
C GLY A 93 7.57 9.11 -12.05
N ASP A 94 7.74 10.40 -11.75
CA ASP A 94 7.63 11.47 -12.74
C ASP A 94 8.72 11.37 -13.81
N ALA A 95 9.96 11.06 -13.43
CA ALA A 95 11.02 10.77 -14.40
C ALA A 95 10.67 9.57 -15.30
N THR A 96 10.05 8.53 -14.74
CA THR A 96 9.56 7.38 -15.51
C THR A 96 8.48 7.80 -16.52
N LYS A 97 7.52 8.63 -16.11
CA LYS A 97 6.48 9.17 -17.01
C LYS A 97 7.09 9.89 -18.21
N ILE A 98 8.03 10.82 -17.96
CA ILE A 98 8.70 11.61 -19.00
C ILE A 98 9.45 10.69 -19.98
N VAL A 99 10.16 9.68 -19.48
CA VAL A 99 10.87 8.73 -20.34
C VAL A 99 9.89 7.90 -21.16
N PHE A 100 8.79 7.43 -20.58
CA PHE A 100 7.75 6.68 -21.29
C PHE A 100 7.04 7.53 -22.37
N GLU A 101 6.78 8.81 -22.11
CA GLU A 101 6.19 9.75 -23.07
C GLU A 101 7.13 10.05 -24.25
N LYS A 102 8.43 10.21 -23.98
CA LYS A 102 9.45 10.44 -25.01
C LYS A 102 9.76 9.20 -25.81
N SER A 103 9.64 8.02 -25.20
CA SER A 103 9.84 6.77 -25.91
C SER A 103 8.64 6.45 -26.78
N LYS A 104 8.89 6.14 -28.05
CA LYS A 104 7.97 5.34 -28.84
C LYS A 104 8.07 3.90 -28.33
N VAL A 105 7.73 3.62 -27.06
CA VAL A 105 7.59 2.23 -26.59
C VAL A 105 6.72 1.58 -27.63
N LYS A 106 7.29 0.67 -28.41
CA LYS A 106 6.55 -0.09 -29.40
C LYS A 106 5.64 -0.96 -28.55
N ARG A 107 4.47 -0.42 -28.18
CA ARG A 107 3.39 -1.25 -27.72
C ARG A 107 3.27 -2.28 -28.80
N GLN A 108 3.55 -3.54 -28.47
CA GLN A 108 3.34 -4.62 -29.41
C GLN A 108 1.88 -4.46 -29.80
N VAL A 109 1.64 -4.02 -31.04
CA VAL A 109 0.30 -3.77 -31.58
C VAL A 109 -0.32 -5.14 -31.80
N THR A 110 -0.65 -5.81 -30.70
CA THR A 110 -1.63 -6.88 -30.72
C THR A 110 -2.95 -6.23 -31.06
N LEU A 111 -3.67 -6.82 -32.00
CA LEU A 111 -4.90 -6.30 -32.64
C LEU A 111 -6.01 -5.83 -31.66
N LEU A 112 -5.86 -6.12 -30.35
CA LEU A 112 -6.73 -5.70 -29.24
C LEU A 112 -5.88 -5.45 -27.97
N GLU A 113 -5.43 -4.22 -27.72
CA GLU A 113 -4.85 -3.85 -26.43
C GLU A 113 -5.96 -3.82 -25.36
N LYS A 114 -5.98 -4.81 -24.45
CA LYS A 114 -6.84 -4.75 -23.26
C LYS A 114 -6.21 -3.80 -22.23
N PRO A 115 -6.92 -2.73 -21.80
CA PRO A 115 -6.44 -1.85 -20.75
C PRO A 115 -6.19 -2.60 -19.44
N LEU A 116 -5.17 -2.18 -18.67
CA LEU A 116 -4.88 -2.77 -17.36
C LEU A 116 -6.02 -2.49 -16.38
N THR A 117 -6.45 -3.52 -15.67
CA THR A 117 -7.40 -3.42 -14.55
C THR A 117 -6.69 -3.48 -13.20
N ILE A 118 -7.33 -2.98 -12.15
CA ILE A 118 -6.78 -3.02 -10.78
C ILE A 118 -6.46 -4.47 -10.36
N LEU A 119 -7.36 -5.41 -10.68
CA LEU A 119 -7.17 -6.82 -10.32
C LEU A 119 -6.07 -7.49 -11.15
N GLU A 120 -5.90 -7.15 -12.42
CA GLU A 120 -4.77 -7.65 -13.20
C GLU A 120 -3.43 -7.18 -12.63
N VAL A 121 -3.32 -5.90 -12.25
CA VAL A 121 -2.11 -5.37 -11.60
C VAL A 121 -1.84 -6.13 -10.30
N ARG A 122 -2.87 -6.36 -9.48
CA ARG A 122 -2.74 -7.15 -8.24
C ARG A 122 -2.28 -8.58 -8.52
N ARG A 123 -2.89 -9.28 -9.47
CA ARG A 123 -2.50 -10.66 -9.85
C ARG A 123 -1.05 -10.72 -10.32
N ILE A 124 -0.58 -9.71 -11.06
CA ILE A 124 0.82 -9.65 -11.50
C ILE A 124 1.76 -9.41 -10.30
N PHE A 125 1.42 -8.51 -9.37
CA PHE A 125 2.20 -8.36 -8.14
C PHE A 125 2.26 -9.67 -7.34
N GLU A 126 1.14 -10.38 -7.22
CA GLU A 126 1.09 -11.70 -6.57
C GLU A 126 2.00 -12.71 -7.27
N ALA A 127 1.97 -12.77 -8.60
CA ALA A 127 2.83 -13.65 -9.39
C ALA A 127 4.32 -13.31 -9.24
N ILE A 128 4.68 -12.02 -9.13
CA ILE A 128 6.04 -11.57 -8.85
C ILE A 128 6.48 -12.05 -7.46
N ALA A 129 5.66 -11.82 -6.44
CA ALA A 129 5.99 -12.20 -5.06
C ALA A 129 6.06 -13.72 -4.85
N GLN A 130 5.29 -14.50 -5.62
CA GLN A 130 5.30 -15.97 -5.57
C GLN A 130 6.46 -16.60 -6.35
N ALA A 131 7.19 -15.83 -7.17
CA ALA A 131 8.32 -16.36 -7.92
C ALA A 131 9.50 -16.66 -6.97
N CYS A 132 9.69 -17.93 -6.60
CA CYS A 132 10.76 -18.42 -5.74
C CYS A 132 11.62 -19.50 -6.43
N GLY A 133 12.78 -19.83 -5.85
CA GLY A 133 13.69 -20.86 -6.37
C GLY A 133 14.62 -20.38 -7.49
N ALA A 134 15.30 -21.34 -8.14
CA ALA A 134 16.23 -21.06 -9.23
C ALA A 134 15.52 -20.36 -10.41
N GLY A 135 16.14 -19.30 -10.95
CA GLY A 135 15.55 -18.50 -12.03
C GLY A 135 14.43 -17.54 -11.61
N SER A 136 14.09 -17.46 -10.31
CA SER A 136 13.06 -16.55 -9.80
C SER A 136 13.33 -15.08 -10.17
N ARG A 137 14.58 -14.63 -10.09
CA ARG A 137 14.97 -13.27 -10.46
C ARG A 137 14.56 -12.94 -11.90
N GLU A 138 14.96 -13.77 -12.87
CA GLU A 138 14.59 -13.55 -14.28
C GLU A 138 13.08 -13.58 -14.48
N ARG A 139 12.37 -14.48 -13.80
CA ARG A 139 10.91 -14.56 -13.87
C ARG A 139 10.26 -13.26 -13.37
N ARG A 140 10.73 -12.70 -12.26
CA ARG A 140 10.25 -11.41 -11.74
C ARG A 140 10.54 -10.27 -12.71
N GLU A 141 11.76 -10.23 -13.27
CA GLU A 141 12.12 -9.23 -14.28
C GLU A 141 11.19 -9.28 -15.49
N ARG A 142 10.91 -10.47 -16.04
CA ARG A 142 9.99 -10.65 -17.16
C ARG A 142 8.55 -10.23 -16.85
N LEU A 143 8.07 -10.52 -15.64
CA LEU A 143 6.72 -10.12 -15.20
C LEU A 143 6.59 -8.59 -15.09
N VAL A 144 7.59 -7.93 -14.52
CA VAL A 144 7.65 -6.46 -14.42
C VAL A 144 7.76 -5.83 -15.80
N GLU A 145 8.60 -6.38 -16.67
CA GLU A 145 8.75 -5.92 -18.06
C GLU A 145 7.45 -6.04 -18.84
N THR A 146 6.71 -7.14 -18.65
CA THR A 146 5.38 -7.33 -19.25
C THR A 146 4.36 -6.32 -18.72
N LEU A 147 4.38 -6.05 -17.41
CA LEU A 147 3.47 -5.11 -16.77
C LEU A 147 3.73 -3.67 -17.24
N LEU A 148 4.98 -3.22 -17.21
CA LEU A 148 5.36 -1.89 -17.66
C LEU A 148 5.20 -1.72 -19.17
N GLY A 149 5.43 -2.77 -19.97
CA GLY A 149 5.23 -2.74 -21.42
C GLY A 149 3.77 -2.53 -21.85
N LYS A 150 2.80 -2.87 -20.98
CA LYS A 150 1.35 -2.63 -21.20
C LYS A 150 0.86 -1.29 -20.66
N ALA A 151 1.65 -0.64 -19.79
CA ALA A 151 1.23 0.56 -19.09
C ALA A 151 1.30 1.80 -19.98
N SER A 152 0.30 2.68 -19.88
CA SER A 152 0.44 4.07 -20.33
C SER A 152 1.48 4.82 -19.47
N PRO A 153 2.02 5.98 -19.91
CA PRO A 153 3.07 6.66 -19.16
C PRO A 153 2.70 7.03 -17.72
N ILE A 154 1.44 7.42 -17.48
CA ILE A 154 0.95 7.71 -16.12
C ILE A 154 0.83 6.44 -15.27
N GLU A 155 0.43 5.31 -15.88
CA GLU A 155 0.35 4.03 -15.19
C GLU A 155 1.75 3.53 -14.84
N ALA A 156 2.71 3.69 -15.75
CA ALA A 156 4.12 3.36 -15.50
C ALA A 156 4.69 4.17 -14.32
N LYS A 157 4.40 5.48 -14.24
CA LYS A 157 4.74 6.32 -13.08
C LYS A 157 4.29 5.67 -11.76
N TYR A 158 3.00 5.35 -11.66
CA TYR A 158 2.45 4.86 -10.41
C TYR A 158 2.79 3.40 -10.11
N LEU A 159 2.95 2.56 -11.12
CA LEU A 159 3.46 1.20 -10.94
C LEU A 159 4.86 1.23 -10.32
N VAL A 160 5.75 2.08 -10.85
CA VAL A 160 7.09 2.26 -10.27
C VAL A 160 7.01 2.82 -8.85
N LYS A 161 6.21 3.86 -8.60
CA LYS A 161 5.99 4.42 -7.25
C LYS A 161 5.51 3.37 -6.23
N ILE A 162 4.59 2.49 -6.63
CA ILE A 162 4.09 1.39 -5.79
C ILE A 162 5.19 0.35 -5.53
N MET A 163 5.97 -0.02 -6.55
CA MET A 163 7.05 -1.00 -6.41
C MET A 163 8.17 -0.50 -5.48
N ILE A 164 8.55 0.78 -5.57
CA ILE A 164 9.57 1.39 -4.70
C ILE A 164 9.00 1.89 -3.36
N ARG A 165 7.67 1.88 -3.20
CA ARG A 165 6.92 2.31 -2.01
C ARG A 165 7.04 3.81 -1.70
N GLU A 166 7.06 4.64 -2.74
CA GLU A 166 7.21 6.09 -2.63
C GLU A 166 6.17 6.81 -3.51
N MET A 167 5.01 7.13 -2.94
CA MET A 167 3.90 7.76 -3.68
C MET A 167 3.98 9.29 -3.72
N ARG A 168 4.41 9.92 -2.63
CA ARG A 168 4.44 11.39 -2.45
C ARG A 168 3.10 12.12 -2.65
N THR A 169 1.98 11.44 -2.46
CA THR A 169 0.62 12.01 -2.58
C THR A 169 0.19 12.85 -1.36
N GLY A 170 0.93 12.80 -0.25
CA GLY A 170 0.49 13.35 1.03
C GLY A 170 -0.68 12.60 1.68
N PHE A 171 -1.22 11.56 1.01
CA PHE A 171 -2.33 10.75 1.50
C PHE A 171 -1.82 9.57 2.33
N HIS A 172 -2.13 9.56 3.62
CA HIS A 172 -1.64 8.56 4.57
C HIS A 172 -2.76 7.73 5.18
N GLU A 173 -2.40 6.70 5.96
CA GLU A 173 -3.32 5.72 6.52
C GLU A 173 -4.47 6.34 7.32
N GLY A 174 -4.19 7.33 8.19
CA GLY A 174 -5.24 8.07 8.90
C GLY A 174 -6.27 8.78 7.99
N LEU A 175 -5.84 9.36 6.85
CA LEU A 175 -6.80 9.92 5.87
C LEU A 175 -7.57 8.82 5.15
N MET A 176 -6.96 7.65 4.93
CA MET A 176 -7.65 6.48 4.38
C MET A 176 -8.73 5.98 5.35
N GLU A 177 -8.47 5.94 6.66
CA GLU A 177 -9.48 5.56 7.68
C GLU A 177 -10.70 6.50 7.63
N LEU A 178 -10.47 7.82 7.50
CA LEU A 178 -11.54 8.81 7.29
C LEU A 178 -12.29 8.57 5.98
N ALA A 179 -11.58 8.24 4.90
CA ALA A 179 -12.19 7.95 3.60
C ALA A 179 -13.04 6.68 3.64
N VAL A 180 -12.61 5.63 4.34
CA VAL A 180 -13.36 4.38 4.54
C VAL A 180 -14.62 4.63 5.37
N SER A 181 -14.49 5.36 6.48
CA SER A 181 -15.61 5.82 7.32
C SER A 181 -16.68 6.52 6.47
N LYS A 182 -16.26 7.49 5.66
CA LYS A 182 -17.15 8.26 4.77
C LYS A 182 -17.69 7.46 3.59
N ALA A 183 -16.90 6.53 3.03
CA ALA A 183 -17.29 5.72 1.88
C ALA A 183 -18.46 4.81 2.24
N PHE A 184 -18.38 4.15 3.41
CA PHE A 184 -19.28 3.07 3.81
C PHE A 184 -20.20 3.42 4.98
N ASN A 185 -20.25 4.71 5.34
CA ASN A 185 -21.11 5.24 6.40
C ASN A 185 -20.93 4.51 7.75
N VAL A 186 -19.67 4.28 8.12
CA VAL A 186 -19.31 3.63 9.40
C VAL A 186 -18.62 4.67 10.28
N PRO A 187 -19.01 4.82 11.57
CA PRO A 187 -18.35 5.75 12.48
C PRO A 187 -16.83 5.58 12.51
N GLU A 188 -16.09 6.69 12.49
CA GLU A 188 -14.63 6.72 12.41
C GLU A 188 -13.97 5.89 13.52
N ASN A 189 -14.44 6.03 14.76
CA ASN A 189 -13.92 5.28 15.91
C ASN A 189 -14.05 3.76 15.73
N ILE A 190 -15.08 3.29 15.02
CA ILE A 190 -15.27 1.86 14.72
C ILE A 190 -14.29 1.40 13.64
N VAL A 191 -14.06 2.23 12.61
CA VAL A 191 -13.05 1.95 11.57
C VAL A 191 -11.66 1.89 12.20
N GLN A 192 -11.29 2.89 13.00
CA GLN A 192 -10.03 2.95 13.73
C GLN A 192 -9.82 1.70 14.60
N ARG A 193 -10.82 1.35 15.43
CA ARG A 193 -10.77 0.12 16.25
C ARG A 193 -10.54 -1.13 15.39
N ALA A 194 -11.26 -1.26 14.28
CA ALA A 194 -11.10 -2.38 13.37
C ALA A 194 -9.69 -2.43 12.74
N VAL A 195 -9.13 -1.27 12.36
CA VAL A 195 -7.76 -1.19 11.82
C VAL A 195 -6.73 -1.56 12.87
N MET A 196 -6.91 -1.13 14.12
CA MET A 196 -6.04 -1.54 15.22
C MET A 196 -6.04 -3.07 15.39
N MET A 197 -7.21 -3.70 15.29
CA MET A 197 -7.38 -5.15 15.43
C MET A 197 -6.85 -5.98 14.25
N ARG A 198 -7.01 -5.48 13.01
CA ARG A 198 -6.59 -6.20 11.78
C ARG A 198 -5.18 -5.86 11.31
N GLY A 199 -4.60 -4.75 11.78
CA GLY A 199 -3.27 -4.31 11.41
C GLY A 199 -3.17 -3.61 10.04
N ASP A 200 -4.26 -3.54 9.26
CA ASP A 200 -4.29 -2.89 7.94
C ASP A 200 -5.68 -2.34 7.57
N VAL A 201 -5.70 -1.16 6.95
CA VAL A 201 -6.94 -0.46 6.55
C VAL A 201 -7.59 -1.02 5.28
N GLY A 202 -6.84 -1.69 4.40
CA GLY A 202 -7.38 -2.28 3.17
C GLY A 202 -8.35 -3.44 3.45
N GLU A 203 -8.01 -4.31 4.40
CA GLU A 203 -8.90 -5.38 4.82
C GLU A 203 -10.15 -4.83 5.54
N VAL A 204 -9.98 -3.81 6.39
CA VAL A 204 -11.11 -3.15 7.07
C VAL A 204 -12.03 -2.47 6.06
N ALA A 205 -11.48 -1.84 5.02
CA ALA A 205 -12.26 -1.25 3.94
C ALA A 205 -13.09 -2.29 3.19
N TYR A 206 -12.51 -3.45 2.88
CA TYR A 206 -13.24 -4.58 2.29
C TYR A 206 -14.41 -5.05 3.18
N MET A 207 -14.16 -5.20 4.48
CA MET A 207 -15.20 -5.63 5.44
C MET A 207 -16.29 -4.57 5.62
N ALA A 208 -15.92 -3.29 5.62
CA ALA A 208 -16.88 -2.19 5.67
C ALA A 208 -17.74 -2.15 4.40
N LYS A 209 -17.18 -2.41 3.22
CA LYS A 209 -17.93 -2.51 1.95
C LYS A 209 -18.95 -3.65 1.96
N THR A 210 -18.55 -4.82 2.46
CA THR A 210 -19.34 -6.06 2.34
C THR A 210 -20.36 -6.23 3.47
N GLY A 211 -20.07 -5.76 4.68
CA GLY A 211 -20.93 -5.95 5.84
C GLY A 211 -21.12 -4.73 6.74
N GLY A 212 -20.60 -3.57 6.33
CA GLY A 212 -20.81 -2.28 7.01
C GLY A 212 -20.38 -2.27 8.48
N LYS A 213 -21.08 -1.46 9.27
CA LYS A 213 -20.82 -1.29 10.71
C LYS A 213 -20.90 -2.61 11.49
N LYS A 214 -21.86 -3.48 11.15
CA LYS A 214 -22.07 -4.75 11.88
C LYS A 214 -20.86 -5.67 11.74
N ALA A 215 -20.31 -5.79 10.53
CA ALA A 215 -19.11 -6.61 10.31
C ALA A 215 -17.88 -6.08 11.04
N LEU A 216 -17.71 -4.75 11.13
CA LEU A 216 -16.59 -4.16 11.87
C LEU A 216 -16.75 -4.31 13.40
N LEU A 217 -17.98 -4.30 13.91
CA LEU A 217 -18.23 -4.50 15.34
C LEU A 217 -18.00 -5.95 15.78
N SER A 218 -18.30 -6.92 14.91
CA SER A 218 -18.06 -8.34 15.19
C SER A 218 -16.60 -8.76 15.00
N LEU A 219 -15.71 -7.83 14.64
CA LEU A 219 -14.28 -8.13 14.54
C LEU A 219 -13.69 -8.43 15.92
N GLY A 220 -13.08 -9.61 15.99
CA GLY A 220 -12.17 -10.00 17.06
C GLY A 220 -10.74 -10.16 16.54
N PHE A 221 -9.85 -10.50 17.47
CA PHE A 221 -8.46 -10.83 17.16
C PHE A 221 -8.38 -12.09 16.30
N ARG A 222 -7.45 -12.11 15.34
CA ARG A 222 -7.15 -13.28 14.52
C ARG A 222 -5.71 -13.69 14.74
N ILE A 223 -5.50 -14.95 15.16
CA ILE A 223 -4.15 -15.47 15.36
C ILE A 223 -3.38 -15.41 14.02
N PHE A 224 -2.08 -15.10 14.11
CA PHE A 224 -1.20 -14.78 12.98
C PHE A 224 -1.57 -13.57 12.13
N HIS A 225 -2.47 -12.68 12.60
CA HIS A 225 -2.62 -11.32 12.08
C HIS A 225 -2.23 -10.33 13.18
N PRO A 226 -1.09 -9.63 13.06
CA PRO A 226 -0.59 -8.77 14.12
C PRO A 226 -1.52 -7.57 14.36
N ILE A 227 -1.57 -7.15 15.62
CA ILE A 227 -2.41 -6.04 16.11
C ILE A 227 -1.52 -4.81 16.23
N LYS A 228 -2.05 -3.61 15.91
CA LYS A 228 -1.29 -2.38 16.14
C LYS A 228 -0.97 -2.25 17.65
N PRO A 229 0.31 -2.06 18.01
CA PRO A 229 0.70 -1.98 19.42
C PRO A 229 0.07 -0.77 20.10
N MET A 230 -0.49 -0.96 21.29
CA MET A 230 -0.88 0.15 22.16
C MET A 230 0.36 1.00 22.47
N LEU A 231 0.30 2.31 22.22
CA LEU A 231 1.37 3.25 22.49
C LEU A 231 1.18 3.89 23.86
N ALA A 232 2.26 4.43 24.42
CA ALA A 232 2.25 5.18 25.67
C ALA A 232 2.53 6.66 25.40
N GLN A 233 1.94 7.53 26.22
CA GLN A 233 2.32 8.94 26.29
C GLN A 233 3.49 9.11 27.27
N MET A 234 4.23 10.21 27.11
CA MET A 234 5.25 10.58 28.08
C MET A 234 4.56 11.31 29.24
N ALA A 235 4.92 10.95 30.47
CA ALA A 235 4.65 11.75 31.66
C ALA A 235 5.95 12.46 32.07
N GLU A 236 5.84 13.65 32.64
CA GLU A 236 6.98 14.43 33.13
C GLU A 236 7.58 13.80 34.38
N ASN A 237 6.75 13.21 35.24
CA ASN A 237 7.16 12.57 36.48
C ASN A 237 6.18 11.47 36.95
N VAL A 238 6.57 10.76 38.01
CA VAL A 238 5.81 9.62 38.57
C VAL A 238 4.48 10.07 39.17
N GLU A 239 4.42 11.23 39.81
CA GLU A 239 3.22 11.75 40.47
C GLU A 239 2.13 12.07 39.44
N GLU A 240 2.50 12.71 38.33
CA GLU A 240 1.60 12.97 37.20
C GLU A 240 1.00 11.66 36.65
N ALA A 241 1.84 10.65 36.40
CA ALA A 241 1.37 9.37 35.88
C ALA A 241 0.37 8.68 36.83
N ILE A 242 0.61 8.72 38.14
CA ILE A 242 -0.31 8.17 39.15
C ILE A 242 -1.62 8.96 39.16
N LYS A 243 -1.55 10.29 39.11
CA LYS A 243 -2.71 11.17 39.11
C LYS A 243 -3.60 10.93 37.89
N GLU A 244 -3.00 10.85 36.69
CA GLU A 244 -3.73 10.57 35.44
C GLU A 244 -4.43 9.21 35.47
N HIS A 245 -3.82 8.22 36.13
CA HIS A 245 -4.42 6.89 36.30
C HIS A 245 -5.43 6.80 37.47
N GLY A 246 -5.78 7.92 38.11
CA GLY A 246 -6.75 7.94 39.21
C GLY A 246 -6.23 7.38 40.53
N GLY A 247 -4.93 7.50 40.80
CA GLY A 247 -4.31 7.15 42.07
C GLY A 247 -3.85 5.69 42.19
N LYS A 248 -4.17 4.83 41.21
CA LYS A 248 -3.72 3.43 41.18
C LYS A 248 -3.14 3.09 39.82
N THR A 249 -1.88 2.67 39.81
CA THR A 249 -1.14 2.37 38.58
C THR A 249 -0.29 1.11 38.74
N ALA A 250 0.08 0.49 37.63
CA ALA A 250 1.08 -0.57 37.57
C ALA A 250 2.36 -0.02 36.94
N PHE A 251 3.51 -0.37 37.50
CA PHE A 251 4.81 0.00 36.96
C PHE A 251 5.53 -1.25 36.46
N GLU A 252 6.10 -1.14 35.26
CA GLU A 252 6.95 -2.15 34.66
C GLU A 252 8.27 -1.49 34.21
N TYR A 253 9.35 -2.27 34.17
CA TYR A 253 10.60 -1.77 33.61
C TYR A 253 10.44 -1.43 32.13
N LYS A 254 10.79 -0.21 31.74
CA LYS A 254 10.90 0.16 30.33
C LYS A 254 12.21 -0.41 29.77
N LEU A 255 12.11 -1.61 29.21
CA LEU A 255 13.24 -2.27 28.57
C LEU A 255 13.72 -1.49 27.34
N ASP A 256 15.04 -1.41 27.16
CA ASP A 256 15.65 -0.85 25.96
C ASP A 256 15.93 -1.98 24.96
N GLY A 257 15.07 -2.09 23.95
CA GLY A 257 15.13 -3.17 22.98
C GLY A 257 14.02 -3.10 21.93
N ALA A 258 13.81 -4.21 21.23
CA ALA A 258 12.77 -4.32 20.23
C ALA A 258 11.45 -4.78 20.85
N ARG A 259 10.37 -4.02 20.61
CA ARG A 259 9.02 -4.50 20.92
C ARG A 259 8.61 -5.56 19.90
N ILE A 260 8.21 -6.73 20.41
CA ILE A 260 7.70 -7.84 19.62
C ILE A 260 6.28 -8.22 20.06
N GLN A 261 5.54 -8.83 19.15
CA GLN A 261 4.24 -9.43 19.38
C GLN A 261 4.31 -10.92 18.97
N ILE A 262 4.06 -11.83 19.91
CA ILE A 262 4.19 -13.27 19.69
C ILE A 262 2.80 -13.87 19.56
N HIS A 263 2.52 -14.54 18.45
CA HIS A 263 1.30 -15.29 18.21
C HIS A 263 1.65 -16.78 18.24
N LYS A 264 0.89 -17.59 18.99
CA LYS A 264 1.09 -19.05 19.07
C LYS A 264 -0.24 -19.77 18.88
N ARG A 265 -0.26 -20.82 18.05
CA ARG A 265 -1.37 -21.77 17.92
C ARG A 265 -0.83 -23.18 17.76
N GLY A 266 -0.97 -24.00 18.79
CA GLY A 266 -0.27 -25.29 18.86
C GLY A 266 1.24 -25.07 18.76
N GLU A 267 1.89 -25.74 17.81
CA GLU A 267 3.33 -25.63 17.54
C GLU A 267 3.71 -24.45 16.62
N GLU A 268 2.74 -23.85 15.93
CA GLU A 268 3.02 -22.69 15.06
C GLU A 268 3.20 -21.44 15.93
N VAL A 269 4.39 -20.83 15.86
CA VAL A 269 4.74 -19.56 16.50
C VAL A 269 5.08 -18.56 15.41
N ARG A 270 4.59 -17.33 15.54
CA ARG A 270 5.03 -16.19 14.74
C ARG A 270 5.37 -15.00 15.61
N ILE A 271 6.45 -14.31 15.28
CA ILE A 271 6.95 -13.14 15.98
C ILE A 271 6.84 -11.95 15.05
N PHE A 272 6.14 -10.90 15.48
CA PHE A 272 5.98 -9.67 14.72
C PHE A 272 6.71 -8.51 15.41
N SER A 273 7.46 -7.72 14.65
CA SER A 273 8.12 -6.50 15.15
C SER A 273 7.12 -5.37 15.44
N ARG A 274 7.59 -4.26 16.03
CA ARG A 274 6.82 -3.01 16.20
C ARG A 274 6.14 -2.51 14.91
N ARG A 275 6.73 -2.79 13.74
CA ARG A 275 6.20 -2.39 12.42
C ARG A 275 5.22 -3.42 11.83
N LEU A 276 4.89 -4.46 12.59
CA LEU A 276 4.03 -5.59 12.21
C LEU A 276 4.66 -6.52 11.15
N THR A 277 5.95 -6.39 10.90
CA THR A 277 6.72 -7.29 10.02
C THR A 277 7.00 -8.59 10.76
N ASP A 278 6.77 -9.73 10.12
CA ASP A 278 7.15 -11.04 10.65
C ASP A 278 8.69 -11.17 10.70
N VAL A 279 9.21 -11.60 11.85
CA VAL A 279 10.62 -11.78 12.18
C VAL A 279 10.89 -13.15 12.83
N THR A 280 10.02 -14.13 12.56
CA THR A 280 10.15 -15.52 13.00
C THR A 280 11.38 -16.19 12.42
#